data_AF-A0A945W1L7-F1
#
_entry.id   AF-A0A945W1L7-F1
#
_cell.length_a   1.000
_cell.length_b   1.000
_cell.length_c   1.000
_cell.angle_alpha   90.00
_cell.angle_beta   90.00
_cell.angle_gamma   90.00
#
_symmetry.space_group_name_H-M   'P 1'
#
loop_
_entity.id
_entity.type
_entity.pdbx_description
1 polymer ?
#
loop_
_entity_poly.entity_id
_entity_poly.type
_entity_poly.pdbx_seq_one_letter_code
_entity_poly.pdbx_strand_id
1 'polypeptide(L)'
;RYITSELGEIYNIKILTNRYAAAAIAAFTPLILIFGGEGLSWKRLWPIFGATNQLLAGLSLLVLTVYLYRKGRNILYTLIPMIFLIIMTSTAMVMSLIEFIKSGNWILTVLSILLLAFSAWIILEAISVVRNLKKDDNRVDDLV
;
A
#
# COMPACT_ATOMS: atom_id res chain seq x y z
N ARG A 1 7.65 22.32 -8.02
CA ARG A 1 7.69 22.64 -6.58
C ARG A 1 8.14 21.38 -5.86
N TYR A 2 9.05 21.46 -4.89
CA TYR A 2 9.51 20.27 -4.16
C TYR A 2 8.75 20.18 -2.84
N ILE A 3 8.38 18.96 -2.43
CA ILE A 3 7.73 18.73 -1.13
C ILE A 3 8.66 19.20 0.00
N THR A 4 9.99 19.06 -0.17
CA THR A 4 11.00 19.57 0.77
C THR A 4 10.97 21.09 0.92
N SER A 5 10.68 21.84 -0.16
CA SER A 5 10.53 23.29 -0.07
C SER A 5 9.23 23.73 0.59
N GLU A 6 8.13 23.01 0.36
CA GLU A 6 6.85 23.31 0.99
C GLU A 6 6.88 22.95 2.49
N LEU A 7 7.50 21.83 2.87
CA LEU A 7 7.72 21.49 4.28
C LEU A 7 8.65 22.51 4.97
N GLY A 8 9.67 23.00 4.28
CA GLY A 8 10.53 24.08 4.78
C GLY A 8 9.78 25.39 5.03
N GLU A 9 8.78 25.69 4.21
CA GLU A 9 7.93 26.88 4.33
C GLU A 9 6.90 26.72 5.47
N ILE A 10 6.28 25.53 5.61
CA ILE A 10 5.33 25.20 6.67
C ILE A 10 6.01 25.19 8.05
N TYR A 11 7.22 24.63 8.15
CA TYR A 11 7.97 24.53 9.41
C TYR A 11 8.96 25.70 9.65
N ASN A 12 8.95 26.74 8.80
CA ASN A 12 9.79 27.94 8.89
C ASN A 12 11.31 27.67 8.96
N ILE A 13 11.79 26.65 8.24
CA ILE A 13 13.21 26.30 8.16
C ILE A 13 13.80 26.97 6.92
N LYS A 14 14.49 28.10 7.12
CA LYS A 14 15.07 28.96 6.05
C LYS A 14 15.99 28.22 5.06
N ILE A 15 16.62 27.13 5.48
CA ILE A 15 17.51 26.32 4.64
C ILE A 15 16.74 25.48 3.61
N LEU A 16 15.50 25.08 3.94
CA LEU A 16 14.65 24.26 3.09
C LEU A 16 13.77 25.10 2.14
N THR A 17 13.62 26.41 2.37
CA THR A 17 12.84 27.31 1.50
C THR A 17 13.56 27.67 0.20
N ASN A 18 14.88 27.54 0.14
CA ASN A 18 15.64 27.76 -1.09
C ASN A 18 15.46 26.58 -2.05
N ARG A 19 14.85 26.84 -3.22
CA ARG A 19 14.55 25.84 -4.26
C ARG A 19 15.74 24.96 -4.64
N TYR A 20 16.95 25.50 -4.66
CA TYR A 20 18.17 24.75 -5.01
C TYR A 20 18.65 23.87 -3.85
N ALA A 21 18.57 24.35 -2.61
CA ALA A 21 18.91 23.55 -1.42
C ALA A 21 17.87 22.43 -1.18
N ALA A 22 16.58 22.74 -1.38
CA ALA A 22 15.49 21.78 -1.31
C ALA A 22 15.63 20.68 -2.37
N ALA A 23 16.00 21.06 -3.59
CA ALA A 23 16.28 20.12 -4.68
C ALA A 23 17.54 19.29 -4.41
N ALA A 24 18.61 19.92 -3.89
CA ALA A 24 19.83 19.22 -3.51
C ALA A 24 19.55 18.18 -2.43
N ILE A 25 18.88 18.54 -1.32
CA ILE A 25 18.54 17.60 -0.24
C ILE A 25 17.64 16.46 -0.77
N ALA A 26 16.65 16.79 -1.60
CA ALA A 26 15.78 15.78 -2.21
C ALA A 26 16.52 14.83 -3.15
N ALA A 27 17.55 15.32 -3.87
CA ALA A 27 18.38 14.50 -4.75
C ALA A 27 19.47 13.72 -3.99
N PHE A 28 20.04 14.30 -2.93
CA PHE A 28 21.07 13.69 -2.10
C PHE A 28 20.51 12.55 -1.23
N THR A 29 19.26 12.62 -0.80
CA THR A 29 18.61 11.56 0.01
C THR A 29 18.65 10.19 -0.69
N PRO A 30 18.16 10.01 -1.94
CA PRO A 30 18.28 8.74 -2.66
C PRO A 30 19.73 8.40 -3.03
N LEU A 31 20.61 9.38 -3.26
CA LEU A 31 22.03 9.13 -3.51
C LEU A 31 22.71 8.50 -2.29
N ILE A 32 22.43 8.98 -1.08
CA ILE A 32 22.93 8.38 0.17
C ILE A 32 22.40 6.95 0.34
N LEU A 33 21.17 6.65 -0.08
CA LEU A 33 20.62 5.29 -0.04
C LEU A 33 21.22 4.34 -1.09
N ILE A 34 21.78 4.89 -2.17
CA ILE A 34 22.50 4.12 -3.21
C ILE A 34 23.93 3.78 -2.74
N PHE A 35 24.61 4.71 -2.06
CA PHE A 35 26.01 4.56 -1.64
C PHE A 35 26.20 4.19 -0.15
N GLY A 36 25.15 4.21 0.67
CA GLY A 36 25.20 4.13 2.14
C GLY A 36 25.33 2.73 2.76
N GLY A 37 25.67 1.69 1.98
CA GLY A 37 26.00 0.36 2.50
C GLY A 37 24.90 -0.71 2.41
N GLU A 38 25.27 -1.94 2.81
CA GLU A 38 24.58 -3.19 2.49
C GLU A 38 23.24 -3.42 3.23
N GLY A 39 22.96 -2.67 4.31
CA GLY A 39 21.78 -2.86 5.16
C GLY A 39 20.52 -2.12 4.69
N LEU A 40 20.66 -1.03 3.94
CA LEU A 40 19.54 -0.17 3.50
C LEU A 40 19.58 0.12 1.98
N SER A 41 20.07 -0.83 1.20
CA SER A 41 20.16 -0.70 -0.26
C SER A 41 18.78 -0.48 -0.88
N TRP A 42 18.68 0.51 -1.79
CA TRP A 42 17.45 0.87 -2.51
C TRP A 42 16.73 -0.34 -3.12
N LYS A 43 17.48 -1.33 -3.60
CA LYS A 43 16.98 -2.57 -4.20
C LYS A 43 16.06 -3.37 -3.28
N ARG A 44 16.29 -3.32 -1.96
CA ARG A 44 15.50 -4.07 -0.96
C ARG A 44 14.30 -3.27 -0.46
N LEU A 45 14.41 -1.93 -0.39
CA LEU A 45 13.31 -1.05 0.02
C LEU A 45 12.22 -0.94 -1.06
N TRP A 46 12.61 -0.98 -2.33
CA TRP A 46 11.69 -0.80 -3.45
C TRP A 46 10.52 -1.80 -3.48
N PRO A 47 10.74 -3.12 -3.28
CA PRO A 47 9.66 -4.09 -3.14
C PRO A 47 8.66 -3.77 -2.02
N ILE A 48 9.13 -3.31 -0.85
CA ILE A 48 8.26 -2.96 0.28
C ILE A 48 7.38 -1.75 -0.03
N PHE A 49 7.93 -0.76 -0.72
CA PHE A 49 7.16 0.38 -1.21
C PHE A 49 6.09 -0.07 -2.21
N GLY A 50 6.46 -0.94 -3.16
CA GLY A 50 5.52 -1.54 -4.10
C GLY A 50 4.40 -2.32 -3.41
N ALA A 51 4.73 -3.15 -2.42
CA ALA A 51 3.76 -3.92 -1.64
C ALA A 51 2.76 -3.02 -0.90
N THR A 52 3.24 -1.93 -0.30
CA THR A 52 2.37 -0.95 0.39
C THR A 52 1.38 -0.30 -0.58
N ASN A 53 1.82 0.05 -1.79
CA ASN A 53 0.93 0.62 -2.81
C ASN A 53 -0.12 -0.39 -3.28
N GLN A 54 0.23 -1.67 -3.36
CA GLN A 54 -0.73 -2.73 -3.67
C GLN A 54 -1.79 -2.88 -2.57
N LEU A 55 -1.42 -2.79 -1.29
CA LEU A 55 -2.39 -2.77 -0.20
C LEU A 55 -3.36 -1.59 -0.32
N LEU A 56 -2.86 -0.40 -0.63
CA LEU A 56 -3.70 0.79 -0.83
C LEU A 56 -4.62 0.63 -2.04
N ALA A 57 -4.14 0.01 -3.11
CA ALA A 57 -4.97 -0.33 -4.27
C ALA A 57 -6.08 -1.32 -3.90
N GLY A 58 -5.78 -2.35 -3.09
CA GLY A 58 -6.76 -3.29 -2.56
C GLY A 58 -7.84 -2.61 -1.72
N LEU A 59 -7.44 -1.72 -0.79
CA LEU A 59 -8.38 -0.92 0.00
C LEU A 59 -9.23 0.01 -0.88
N SER A 60 -8.63 0.64 -1.88
CA SER A 60 -9.35 1.52 -2.81
C SER A 60 -10.41 0.76 -3.61
N LEU A 61 -10.09 -0.43 -4.10
CA LEU A 61 -11.05 -1.29 -4.80
C LEU A 61 -12.18 -1.78 -3.89
N LEU A 62 -11.88 -2.06 -2.63
CA LEU A 62 -12.90 -2.38 -1.62
C LEU A 62 -13.87 -1.22 -1.43
N VAL A 63 -13.35 -0.01 -1.24
CA VAL A 63 -14.18 1.21 -1.11
C VAL A 63 -15.02 1.44 -2.38
N LEU A 64 -14.44 1.28 -3.56
CA LEU A 64 -15.17 1.41 -4.83
C LEU A 64 -16.26 0.34 -4.98
N THR A 65 -16.02 -0.89 -4.52
CA THR A 65 -17.00 -1.97 -4.54
C THR A 65 -18.19 -1.63 -3.65
N VAL A 66 -17.95 -1.15 -2.42
CA VAL A 66 -19.02 -0.68 -1.52
C VAL A 66 -19.76 0.50 -2.13
N TYR A 67 -19.03 1.46 -2.74
CA TYR A 67 -19.63 2.62 -3.36
C TYR A 67 -20.56 2.25 -4.53
N LEU A 68 -20.12 1.36 -5.43
CA LEU A 68 -20.93 0.88 -6.56
C LEU A 68 -22.15 0.10 -6.09
N TYR A 69 -21.99 -0.73 -5.05
CA TYR A 69 -23.11 -1.46 -4.44
C TYR A 69 -24.19 -0.50 -3.94
N ARG A 70 -23.79 0.53 -3.17
CA ARG A 70 -24.74 1.55 -2.66
C ARG A 70 -25.40 2.37 -3.76
N LYS A 71 -24.78 2.46 -4.93
CA LYS A 71 -25.33 3.12 -6.12
C LYS A 71 -26.23 2.20 -6.96
N GLY A 72 -26.40 0.93 -6.57
CA GLY A 72 -27.16 -0.07 -7.35
C GLY A 72 -26.51 -0.40 -8.70
N ARG A 73 -25.20 -0.18 -8.85
CA ARG A 73 -24.47 -0.46 -10.09
C ARG A 73 -23.76 -1.80 -9.99
N ASN A 74 -23.48 -2.39 -11.14
CA ASN A 74 -22.78 -3.68 -11.21
C ASN A 74 -21.40 -3.61 -10.51
N ILE A 75 -21.26 -4.37 -9.43
CA ILE A 75 -20.05 -4.43 -8.59
C ILE A 75 -18.97 -5.33 -9.18
N LEU A 76 -19.29 -6.16 -10.19
CA LEU A 76 -18.35 -7.15 -10.74
C LEU A 76 -17.09 -6.50 -11.32
N TYR A 77 -17.22 -5.28 -11.87
CA TYR A 77 -16.10 -4.54 -12.45
C TYR A 77 -15.01 -4.16 -11.45
N THR A 78 -15.35 -4.01 -10.16
CA THR A 78 -14.37 -3.72 -9.10
C THR A 78 -14.05 -4.95 -8.29
N LEU A 79 -15.01 -5.85 -8.11
CA LEU A 79 -14.86 -7.07 -7.32
C LEU A 79 -13.87 -8.05 -7.97
N ILE A 80 -13.93 -8.27 -9.28
CA ILE A 80 -13.02 -9.18 -9.99
C ILE A 80 -11.56 -8.72 -9.88
N PRO A 81 -11.21 -7.46 -10.22
CA PRO A 81 -9.86 -6.94 -10.01
C PRO A 81 -9.42 -6.99 -8.55
N MET A 82 -10.33 -6.74 -7.60
CA MET A 82 -10.01 -6.77 -6.17
C MET A 82 -9.57 -8.16 -5.71
N ILE A 83 -10.31 -9.20 -6.08
CA ILE A 83 -9.98 -10.60 -5.73
C ILE A 83 -8.64 -10.99 -6.34
N PHE A 84 -8.43 -10.69 -7.62
CA PHE A 84 -7.16 -10.95 -8.30
C PHE A 84 -5.99 -10.25 -7.60
N LEU A 85 -6.15 -8.97 -7.27
CA LEU A 85 -5.12 -8.17 -6.61
C LEU A 85 -4.79 -8.73 -5.23
N ILE A 86 -5.80 -9.09 -4.43
CA ILE A 86 -5.61 -9.69 -3.10
C ILE A 86 -4.77 -10.97 -3.19
N ILE A 87 -5.07 -11.86 -4.14
CA ILE A 87 -4.34 -13.14 -4.31
C ILE A 87 -2.88 -12.87 -4.70
N MET A 88 -2.66 -12.00 -5.69
CA MET A 88 -1.33 -11.67 -6.18
C MET A 88 -0.47 -10.99 -5.11
N THR A 89 -1.04 -10.01 -4.41
CA THR A 89 -0.33 -9.26 -3.36
C THR A 89 -0.03 -10.16 -2.16
N SER A 90 -0.97 -11.00 -1.72
CA SER A 90 -0.74 -11.93 -0.61
C SER A 90 0.40 -12.91 -0.93
N THR A 91 0.38 -13.49 -2.13
CA THR A 91 1.42 -14.44 -2.56
C THR A 91 2.79 -13.75 -2.65
N ALA A 92 2.84 -12.57 -3.26
CA ALA A 92 4.09 -11.79 -3.40
C ALA A 92 4.69 -11.38 -2.04
N MET A 93 3.85 -10.98 -1.08
CA MET A 93 4.29 -10.59 0.26
C MET A 93 4.85 -11.76 1.06
N VAL A 94 4.24 -12.95 0.96
CA VAL A 94 4.77 -14.16 1.61
C VAL A 94 6.12 -14.55 1.01
N MET A 95 6.25 -14.52 -0.32
CA MET A 95 7.53 -14.80 -0.98
C MET A 95 8.62 -13.79 -0.55
N SER A 96 8.28 -12.49 -0.53
CA SER A 96 9.20 -11.43 -0.11
C SER A 96 9.64 -11.61 1.35
N LEU A 97 8.72 -11.98 2.26
CA LEU A 97 9.06 -12.23 3.66
C LEU A 97 10.09 -13.38 3.78
N ILE A 98 9.88 -14.49 3.06
CA ILE A 98 10.80 -15.63 3.08
C ILE A 98 12.18 -15.23 2.58
N GLU A 99 12.25 -14.44 1.50
CA GLU A 99 13.52 -13.91 0.98
C GLU A 99 14.22 -12.99 1.99
N PHE A 100 13.49 -12.11 2.66
CA PHE A 100 14.08 -11.21 3.65
C PHE A 100 14.61 -11.94 4.88
N ILE A 101 13.89 -12.97 5.36
CA ILE A 101 14.37 -13.84 6.43
C ILE A 101 15.67 -14.55 6.02
N LYS A 102 15.70 -15.16 4.83
CA LYS A 102 16.89 -15.86 4.31
C LYS A 102 18.09 -14.93 4.13
N SER A 103 17.84 -13.67 3.76
CA SER A 103 18.87 -12.67 3.55
C SER A 103 19.42 -12.05 4.85
N GLY A 104 18.89 -12.41 6.02
CA GLY A 104 19.33 -11.88 7.32
C GLY A 104 18.98 -10.41 7.57
N ASN A 105 18.11 -9.81 6.74
CA ASN A 105 17.75 -8.41 6.84
C ASN A 105 16.61 -8.17 7.83
N TRP A 106 16.95 -8.10 9.13
CA TRP A 106 15.97 -7.94 10.21
C TRP A 106 15.04 -6.74 10.05
N ILE A 107 15.53 -5.60 9.54
CA ILE A 107 14.70 -4.40 9.35
C ILE A 107 13.58 -4.65 8.32
N LEU A 108 13.90 -5.27 7.18
CA LEU A 108 12.97 -5.55 6.10
C LEU A 108 12.02 -6.70 6.46
N THR A 109 12.50 -7.67 7.24
CA THR A 109 11.67 -8.74 7.80
C THR A 109 10.59 -8.18 8.72
N VAL A 110 10.92 -7.32 9.68
CA VAL A 110 9.94 -6.72 10.60
C VAL A 110 8.90 -5.88 9.82
N LEU A 111 9.35 -5.06 8.86
CA LEU A 111 8.45 -4.28 8.01
C LEU A 111 7.52 -5.18 7.19
N SER A 112 8.03 -6.29 6.65
CA SER A 112 7.24 -7.22 5.84
C SER A 112 6.21 -7.98 6.67
N ILE A 113 6.53 -8.36 7.91
CA ILE A 113 5.58 -8.96 8.86
C ILE A 113 4.45 -7.96 9.17
N LEU A 114 4.81 -6.70 9.43
CA LEU A 114 3.82 -5.65 9.70
C LEU A 114 2.92 -5.41 8.49
N LEU A 115 3.47 -5.37 7.28
CA LEU A 115 2.66 -5.25 6.06
C LEU A 115 1.78 -6.48 5.82
N LEU A 116 2.26 -7.68 6.10
CA LEU A 116 1.43 -8.90 6.03
C LEU A 116 0.28 -8.86 7.04
N ALA A 117 0.49 -8.33 8.25
CA ALA A 117 -0.58 -8.16 9.23
C ALA A 117 -1.65 -7.18 8.72
N PHE A 118 -1.25 -6.05 8.13
CA PHE A 118 -2.21 -5.13 7.49
C PHE A 118 -2.91 -5.75 6.28
N SER A 119 -2.20 -6.54 5.48
CA SER A 119 -2.79 -7.30 4.37
C SER A 119 -3.90 -8.22 4.87
N ALA A 120 -3.61 -9.03 5.90
CA ALA A 120 -4.59 -9.92 6.50
C ALA A 120 -5.81 -9.16 7.02
N TRP A 121 -5.61 -8.01 7.68
CA TRP A 121 -6.70 -7.14 8.12
C TRP A 121 -7.59 -6.69 6.95
N ILE A 122 -7.00 -6.18 5.86
CA ILE A 122 -7.75 -5.72 4.68
C ILE A 122 -8.52 -6.89 4.05
N ILE A 123 -7.94 -8.08 3.99
CA ILE A 123 -8.61 -9.27 3.46
C ILE A 123 -9.83 -9.64 4.32
N LEU A 124 -9.69 -9.59 5.65
CA LEU A 124 -10.81 -9.83 6.55
C LEU A 124 -11.94 -8.81 6.31
N GLU A 125 -11.61 -7.54 6.13
CA GLU A 125 -12.61 -6.53 5.81
C GLU A 125 -13.24 -6.71 4.43
N ALA A 126 -12.45 -7.11 3.43
CA ALA A 126 -12.96 -7.43 2.10
C ALA A 126 -13.99 -8.56 2.17
N ILE A 127 -13.69 -9.62 2.93
CA ILE A 127 -14.59 -10.76 3.12
C ILE A 127 -15.85 -10.33 3.89
N SER A 128 -15.69 -9.55 4.96
CA SER A 128 -16.80 -9.02 5.76
C SER A 128 -17.77 -8.21 4.90
N VAL A 129 -17.24 -7.28 4.11
CA VAL A 129 -18.00 -6.46 3.17
C VAL A 129 -18.74 -7.35 2.18
N VAL A 130 -18.06 -8.23 1.46
CA VAL A 130 -18.67 -9.07 0.42
C VAL A 130 -19.78 -9.97 0.99
N ARG A 131 -19.60 -10.50 2.21
CA ARG A 131 -20.63 -11.28 2.91
C ARG A 131 -21.86 -10.43 3.26
N ASN A 132 -21.65 -9.21 3.73
CA ASN A 132 -22.75 -8.28 4.04
C ASN A 132 -23.52 -7.89 2.77
N LEU A 133 -22.82 -7.62 1.65
CA LEU A 133 -23.45 -7.31 0.37
C LEU A 133 -24.36 -8.46 -0.12
N LYS A 134 -23.89 -9.71 0.01
CA LYS A 134 -24.66 -10.90 -0.39
C LYS A 134 -25.88 -11.13 0.51
N LYS A 135 -25.77 -10.83 1.80
CA LYS A 135 -26.88 -10.97 2.75
C LYS A 135 -28.02 -9.99 2.45
N ASP A 136 -27.67 -8.75 2.10
CA ASP A 136 -28.65 -7.74 1.71
C ASP A 136 -29.36 -8.09 0.40
N ASP A 137 -28.64 -8.67 -0.57
CA ASP A 137 -29.19 -9.11 -1.87
C ASP A 137 -30.23 -10.23 -1.70
N ASN A 138 -29.87 -11.31 -0.98
CA ASN A 138 -30.79 -12.42 -0.69
C ASN A 138 -32.07 -11.95 0.02
N ARG A 139 -31.98 -10.92 0.86
CA ARG A 139 -33.12 -10.41 1.62
C ARG A 139 -34.12 -9.63 0.74
N VAL A 140 -33.67 -9.10 -0.40
CA VAL A 140 -34.55 -8.45 -1.38
C VAL A 140 -35.28 -9.52 -2.19
N ASP A 141 -34.58 -10.58 -2.60
CA ASP A 141 -35.17 -11.70 -3.34
C ASP A 141 -36.24 -12.44 -2.53
N ASP A 142 -36.07 -12.57 -1.21
CA ASP A 142 -37.07 -13.21 -0.32
C ASP A 142 -38.39 -12.41 -0.18
N LEU A 143 -38.43 -11.14 -0.59
CA LEU A 143 -39.58 -10.23 -0.45
C LEU A 143 -40.40 -10.05 -1.74
N VAL A 144 -39.96 -10.64 -2.86
CA VAL A 144 -40.59 -10.55 -4.20
C VAL A 144 -41.23 -11.88 -4.57
#